data_AF-A0A024ULK1-F1
#
_entry.id   AF-A0A024ULK1-F1
#
_cell.length_a   1.000
_cell.length_b   1.000
_cell.length_c   1.000
_cell.angle_alpha   90.00
_cell.angle_beta   90.00
_cell.angle_gamma   90.00
#
_symmetry.space_group_name_H-M   'P 1'
#
loop_
_entity.id
_entity.type
_entity.pdbx_description
1 polymer ?
#
loop_
_entity_poly.entity_id
_entity_poly.type
_entity_poly.pdbx_seq_one_letter_code
_entity_poly.pdbx_strand_id
1 'polypeptide(L)' 'MDALRACDEFKAKATACYGAWFDRLLAGRFEQADCVQESDDYKQCILDAIERNKDQAKPTRPPTSRPPPTAPAP' A
#
# COMPACT_ATOMS: atom_id res chain seq x y z
N MET A 1 10.37 -3.91 7.17
CA MET A 1 9.70 -2.99 8.12
C MET A 1 9.59 -1.55 7.59
N ASP A 2 10.32 -1.15 6.53
CA ASP A 2 10.20 0.20 5.92
C ASP A 2 8.83 0.53 5.32
N ALA A 3 8.13 -0.45 4.73
CA ALA A 3 6.80 -0.25 4.14
C ALA A 3 5.77 0.33 5.12
N LEU A 4 5.82 -0.13 6.38
CA LEU A 4 4.94 0.38 7.44
C LEU A 4 5.29 1.82 7.84
N ARG A 5 6.57 2.18 7.76
CA ARG A 5 7.07 3.50 8.16
C ARG A 5 6.77 4.56 7.10
N ALA A 6 6.74 4.17 5.81
CA ALA A 6 6.29 5.03 4.72
C ALA A 6 4.79 5.39 4.82
N CYS A 7 4.00 4.53 5.45
CA CYS A 7 2.55 4.69 5.59
C CYS A 7 2.12 5.17 6.99
N ASP A 8 3.06 5.60 7.83
CA ASP A 8 2.79 5.98 9.24
C ASP A 8 1.88 7.22 9.34
N GLU A 9 1.88 8.09 8.32
CA GLU A 9 0.97 9.24 8.25
C GLU A 9 -0.50 8.81 8.07
N PHE A 10 -0.76 7.79 7.24
CA PHE A 10 -2.09 7.20 7.06
C PHE A 10 -2.53 6.41 8.29
N LYS A 11 -1.57 5.73 8.94
CA LYS A 11 -1.79 5.06 10.23
C LYS A 11 -2.24 6.05 11.30
N ALA A 12 -1.60 7.22 11.39
CA ALA A 12 -1.95 8.24 12.37
C ALA A 12 -3.37 8.77 12.16
N LYS A 13 -3.76 9.02 10.90
CA LYS A 13 -5.13 9.44 10.55
C LYS A 13 -6.17 8.37 10.91
N ALA A 14 -5.95 7.13 10.47
CA ALA A 14 -6.84 6.02 10.82
C ALA A 14 -6.94 5.82 12.34
N THR A 15 -5.82 5.90 13.07
CA THR A 15 -5.80 5.75 14.53
C THR A 15 -6.55 6.88 15.23
N ALA A 16 -6.43 8.12 14.76
CA ALA A 16 -7.17 9.25 15.31
C ALA A 16 -8.69 9.09 15.11
N CYS A 17 -9.10 8.66 13.91
CA CYS A 17 -10.51 8.42 13.60
C CYS A 17 -11.08 7.28 14.46
N TYR A 18 -10.40 6.13 14.51
CA TYR A 18 -10.80 5.00 15.34
C TYR A 18 -10.75 5.33 16.84
N GLY A 19 -9.83 6.19 17.28
CA GLY A 19 -9.75 6.66 18.67
C GLY A 19 -11.03 7.39 19.09
N ALA A 20 -11.49 8.35 18.29
CA ALA A 20 -12.73 9.07 18.56
C ALA A 20 -13.97 8.14 18.53
N TRP A 21 -13.99 7.15 17.63
CA TRP A 21 -15.02 6.12 17.63
C TRP A 21 -14.95 5.22 18.87
N PHE A 22 -13.76 4.83 19.31
CA PHE A 22 -13.56 3.97 20.47
C PHE A 22 -13.96 4.67 21.77
N ASP A 23 -13.71 5.98 21.89
CA ASP A 23 -14.22 6.79 22.99
C ASP A 23 -15.77 6.79 23.03
N ARG A 24 -16.42 6.90 21.87
CA ARG A 24 -17.89 6.80 21.78
C ARG A 24 -18.39 5.40 22.15
N LEU A 25 -17.66 4.37 21.74
CA LEU A 25 -17.94 2.98 22.10
C LEU A 25 -17.85 2.76 23.61
N LEU A 26 -16.80 3.28 24.26
CA LEU A 26 -16.62 3.27 25.71
C LEU A 26 -17.73 4.06 26.44
N ALA A 27 -18.22 5.14 25.83
CA ALA A 27 -19.36 5.91 26.32
C ALA A 27 -20.73 5.23 26.05
N GLY A 28 -20.74 4.01 25.49
CA GLY A 28 -21.95 3.22 25.25
C GLY A 28 -22.66 3.50 23.93
N ARG A 29 -22.06 4.24 22.99
CA ARG A 29 -22.58 4.45 21.63
C ARG A 29 -21.98 3.43 20.67
N PHE A 30 -22.77 2.43 20.30
CA PHE A 30 -22.43 1.40 19.32
C PHE A 30 -22.73 1.86 17.89
N GLU A 31 -22.09 2.94 17.46
CA GLU A 31 -22.17 3.38 16.07
C GLU A 31 -21.10 2.67 15.22
N GLN A 32 -21.30 2.57 13.91
CA GLN A 32 -20.27 2.05 13.02
C GLN A 32 -19.14 3.08 12.90
N ALA A 33 -17.89 2.61 12.93
CA ALA A 33 -16.74 3.48 12.66
C ALA A 33 -16.76 3.90 11.19
N ASP A 34 -16.97 5.19 10.92
CA ASP A 34 -16.89 5.77 9.57
C ASP A 34 -15.43 6.07 9.16
N CYS A 35 -14.50 5.24 9.60
CA CYS A 35 -13.06 5.38 9.38
C CYS A 35 -12.56 4.47 8.25
N VAL A 36 -13.48 3.87 7.49
CA VAL A 36 -13.20 2.89 6.45
C VAL A 36 -12.28 3.49 5.40
N GLN A 37 -12.53 4.74 4.98
CA GLN A 37 -11.70 5.44 4.00
C GLN A 37 -10.23 5.55 4.45
N GLU A 38 -9.95 6.06 5.65
CA GLU A 38 -8.57 6.18 6.14
C GLU A 38 -7.90 4.82 6.34
N SER A 39 -8.66 3.80 6.72
CA SER A 39 -8.14 2.44 6.87
C SER A 39 -7.83 1.77 5.52
N ASP A 40 -8.63 2.01 4.49
CA ASP A 40 -8.39 1.50 3.14
C ASP A 40 -7.16 2.17 2.53
N ASP A 41 -7.00 3.48 2.72
CA ASP A 41 -5.83 4.22 2.24
C ASP A 41 -4.53 3.73 2.90
N TYR A 42 -4.55 3.52 4.22
CA TYR A 42 -3.42 2.91 4.95
C TYR A 42 -3.10 1.49 4.43
N LYS A 43 -4.12 0.69 4.17
CA LYS A 43 -3.96 -0.69 3.67
C LYS A 43 -3.40 -0.71 2.25
N GLN A 44 -3.90 0.18 1.37
CA GLN A 44 -3.37 0.35 0.01
C GLN A 44 -1.91 0.77 0.03
N CYS A 45 -1.54 1.72 0.90
CA CYS A 45 -0.15 2.16 1.05
C CYS A 45 0.77 1.00 1.48
N ILE A 46 0.35 0.18 2.46
CA ILE A 46 1.14 -0.98 2.89
C ILE A 46 1.27 -2.01 1.75
N LEU A 47 0.18 -2.30 1.03
CA LEU A 47 0.17 -3.26 -0.07
C LEU A 47 1.14 -2.83 -1.19
N ASP A 48 1.07 -1.57 -1.63
CA ASP A 48 2.01 -1.00 -2.62
C ASP A 48 3.45 -1.04 -2.11
N ALA A 49 3.70 -0.66 -0.86
CA ALA A 49 5.05 -0.65 -0.32
C ALA A 49 5.63 -2.08 -0.15
N ILE A 50 4.81 -3.08 0.17
CA ILE A 50 5.21 -4.49 0.16
C ILE A 50 5.49 -4.97 -1.26
N GLU A 51 4.65 -4.61 -2.22
CA GLU A 51 4.81 -4.97 -3.63
C GLU A 51 6.10 -4.41 -4.21
N ARG A 52 6.39 -3.13 -3.99
CA ARG A 52 7.65 -2.49 -4.40
C ARG A 52 8.88 -3.16 -3.79
N ASN A 53 8.80 -3.62 -2.54
CA ASN A 53 9.88 -4.37 -1.91
C ASN A 53 10.05 -5.78 -2.51
N LYS A 54 8.97 -6.44 -2.94
CA LYS A 54 9.05 -7.72 -3.66
C LYS A 54 9.64 -7.55 -5.06
N ASP A 55 9.32 -6.46 -5.76
CA ASP A 55 9.86 -6.18 -7.09
C ASP A 55 11.37 -5.84 -7.04
N GLN A 56 11.81 -5.11 -6.02
CA GLN A 56 13.23 -4.84 -5.74
C GLN A 56 14.03 -6.08 -5.33
N ALA A 57 13.37 -7.13 -4.80
CA ALA A 57 14.01 -8.42 -4.52
C ALA A 57 14.16 -9.30 -5.77
N LYS A 58 13.58 -8.90 -6.92
CA LYS A 58 13.86 -9.53 -8.20
C LYS A 58 15.12 -8.87 -8.78
N PRO A 59 16.28 -9.56 -8.81
CA PRO A 59 17.45 -9.00 -9.48
C PRO A 59 17.05 -8.68 -10.92
N THR A 60 17.29 -7.44 -11.31
CA THR A 60 17.22 -6.94 -12.66
C THR A 60 17.97 -7.91 -13.57
N ARG A 61 17.26 -8.84 -14.21
CA ARG A 61 17.77 -9.45 -15.42
C ARG A 61 17.69 -8.33 -16.46
N PRO A 62 18.81 -7.90 -17.07
CA PRO A 62 18.77 -6.84 -18.07
C PRO A 62 17.80 -7.25 -19.19
N PRO A 63 17.14 -6.28 -19.86
CA PRO A 63 16.32 -6.59 -21.02
C PRO A 63 17.25 -7.26 -22.04
N THR A 64 17.13 -8.58 -22.17
CA THR A 64 17.84 -9.30 -23.24
C THR A 64 17.24 -8.77 -24.52
N SER A 65 18.01 -7.89 -25.16
CA SER A 65 17.77 -7.34 -26.48
C SER A 65 17.44 -8.52 -27.39
N ARG A 66 16.18 -8.63 -27.76
CA ARG A 66 15.78 -9.52 -28.85
C ARG A 66 16.19 -8.76 -30.12
N PRO A 67 17.19 -9.19 -30.89
CA PRO A 67 17.48 -8.53 -32.16
C PRO A 67 16.25 -8.68 -33.08
N PRO A 68 15.92 -7.66 -33.89
CA PRO A 68 14.82 -7.78 -34.84
C PRO A 68 15.12 -8.92 -35.83
N PRO A 69 14.10 -9.66 -36.30
CA PRO A 69 14.30 -10.63 -37.36
C PRO A 69 14.78 -9.90 -38.62
N THR A 70 15.98 -10.26 -39.06
CA THR A 70 16.60 -9.78 -40.29
C THR A 70 15.65 -10.00 -41.47
N ALA A 71 15.27 -8.91 -42.15
CA ALA A 71 14.56 -8.97 -43.42
C ALA A 71 15.46 -9.66 -44.46
N PRO A 72 14.96 -10.62 -45.26
CA PRO A 72 15.62 -10.99 -46.48
C PRO A 72 15.24 -9.98 -47.58
N ALA A 73 16.26 -9.37 -48.20
CA ALA A 73 16.21 -8.74 -49.51
C ALA A 73 17.36 -9.33 -50.34
N PRO A 74 17.37 -9.20 -51.68
CA PRO A 74 16.27 -8.97 -52.64
C PRO A 74 15.70 -10.26 -53.25
#